data_AF-A0A2U3ERE7-F1
#
_entry.id   AF-A0A2U3ERE7-F1
#
_cell.length_a   1.000
_cell.length_b   1.000
_cell.length_c   1.000
_cell.angle_alpha   90.00
_cell.angle_beta   90.00
_cell.angle_gamma   90.00
#
_symmetry.space_group_name_H-M   'P 1'
#
loop_
_entity.id
_entity.type
_entity.pdbx_description
1 polymer ?
#
loop_
_entity_poly.entity_id
_entity_poly.type
_entity_poly.pdbx_seq_one_letter_code
_entity_poly.pdbx_strand_id
1 'polypeptide(L)'
;MTDISTLSQRLATPTLHFVLLTVATCGIWPLLWLYRKQQIISDTTGYPVSSDIFVIWLAVCFGLGRQFGVMASPDLAGYDTGSDTLLALSGILSLACGVMYIVWAFKARAALRHYALNTFRFDLRMNAFWTVAFNVFYITWCINDMPQALAKHRIIHGQVPVPPES
;
A
#
# COMPACT_ATOMS: atom_id res chain seq x y z
N MET A 1 18.92 5.72 22.57
CA MET A 1 17.51 5.38 22.80
C MET A 1 16.76 5.72 21.52
N THR A 2 16.45 4.72 20.69
CA THR A 2 15.84 4.93 19.37
C THR A 2 14.31 4.88 19.50
N ASP A 3 13.67 6.00 19.20
CA ASP A 3 12.23 6.23 19.29
C ASP A 3 11.44 5.34 18.31
N ILE A 4 11.08 4.15 18.77
CA ILE A 4 10.17 3.19 18.13
C ILE A 4 8.79 3.81 17.85
N SER A 5 8.38 4.74 18.70
CA SER A 5 7.14 5.50 18.58
C SER A 5 7.14 6.39 17.33
N THR A 6 8.24 7.05 17.00
CA THR A 6 8.25 8.07 15.96
C THR A 6 7.93 7.52 14.58
N LEU A 7 8.47 6.36 14.17
CA LEU A 7 8.21 5.85 12.82
C LEU A 7 6.78 5.32 12.67
N SER A 8 6.32 4.49 13.62
CA SER A 8 4.97 3.95 13.60
C SER A 8 3.93 5.07 13.71
N GLN A 9 4.20 6.11 14.51
CA GLN A 9 3.33 7.27 14.66
C GLN A 9 3.37 8.21 13.45
N ARG A 10 4.50 8.27 12.72
CA ARG A 10 4.62 8.99 11.43
C ARG A 10 3.97 8.22 10.27
N LEU A 11 3.86 6.89 10.36
CA LEU A 11 3.23 6.03 9.36
C LEU A 11 1.76 5.71 9.64
N ALA A 12 1.31 5.80 10.90
CA ALA A 12 -0.07 5.60 11.31
C ALA A 12 -0.99 6.54 10.53
N THR A 13 -1.66 5.98 9.54
CA THR A 13 -2.73 6.64 8.80
C THR A 13 -4.00 5.88 9.16
N PRO A 14 -5.05 6.55 9.69
CA PRO A 14 -6.28 5.86 10.02
C PRO A 14 -6.84 5.20 8.75
N THR A 15 -6.90 3.87 8.76
CA THR A 15 -7.32 3.04 7.61
C THR A 15 -8.71 3.43 7.10
N LEU A 16 -9.61 3.82 8.00
CA LEU A 16 -10.93 4.33 7.64
C LEU A 16 -10.85 5.61 6.81
N HIS A 17 -10.02 6.57 7.22
CA HIS A 17 -9.84 7.81 6.49
C HIS A 17 -9.19 7.54 5.12
N PHE A 18 -8.26 6.58 5.07
CA PHE A 18 -7.65 6.13 3.83
C PHE A 18 -8.66 5.50 2.86
N VAL A 19 -9.53 4.62 3.33
CA VAL A 19 -10.62 4.04 2.51
C VAL A 19 -11.59 5.12 2.04
N LEU A 20 -11.99 6.03 2.93
CA LEU A 20 -12.95 7.09 2.64
C LEU A 20 -12.40 8.09 1.60
N LEU A 21 -11.12 8.46 1.74
CA LEU A 21 -10.41 9.26 0.73
C LEU A 21 -10.22 8.51 -0.58
N THR A 22 -10.02 7.19 -0.54
CA THR A 22 -9.93 6.39 -1.76
C THR A 22 -11.24 6.42 -2.54
N VAL A 23 -12.37 6.28 -1.85
CA VAL A 23 -13.71 6.42 -2.46
C VAL A 23 -13.92 7.84 -2.98
N ALA A 24 -13.61 8.86 -2.17
CA ALA A 24 -13.79 10.26 -2.55
C ALA A 24 -12.94 10.69 -3.75
N THR A 25 -11.72 10.15 -3.88
CA THR A 25 -10.79 10.46 -4.98
C THR A 25 -10.85 9.45 -6.13
N CYS A 26 -11.84 8.55 -6.12
CA CYS A 26 -11.99 7.48 -7.11
C CYS A 26 -10.71 6.63 -7.32
N GLY A 27 -9.95 6.34 -6.26
CA GLY A 27 -8.77 5.48 -6.36
C GLY A 27 -7.42 6.20 -6.50
N ILE A 28 -7.39 7.54 -6.60
CA ILE A 28 -6.13 8.30 -6.73
C ILE A 28 -5.36 8.36 -5.41
N TRP A 29 -6.07 8.45 -4.28
CA TRP A 29 -5.44 8.58 -2.96
C TRP A 29 -4.47 7.44 -2.58
N PRO A 30 -4.77 6.15 -2.86
CA PRO A 30 -3.83 5.06 -2.69
C PRO A 30 -2.49 5.26 -3.40
N LEU A 31 -2.49 5.81 -4.62
CA LEU A 31 -1.24 6.09 -5.34
C LEU A 31 -0.39 7.14 -4.63
N LEU A 32 -1.02 8.26 -4.23
CA LEU A 32 -0.33 9.35 -3.53
C LEU A 32 0.25 8.88 -2.19
N TRP A 33 -0.52 8.09 -1.45
CA TRP A 33 -0.07 7.52 -0.19
C TRP A 33 1.09 6.55 -0.39
N LEU A 34 0.99 5.67 -1.38
CA LEU A 34 2.01 4.70 -1.75
C LEU A 34 3.33 5.40 -2.10
N TYR A 35 3.28 6.45 -2.92
CA TYR A 35 4.44 7.27 -3.28
C TYR A 35 5.10 7.92 -2.06
N ARG A 36 4.31 8.51 -1.16
CA ARG A 36 4.84 9.22 0.01
C ARG A 36 5.36 8.27 1.09
N LYS A 37 4.72 7.12 1.28
CA LYS A 37 5.10 6.17 2.34
C LYS A 37 6.23 5.23 1.91
N GLN A 38 6.36 4.88 0.63
CA GLN A 38 7.50 4.06 0.19
C GLN A 38 8.85 4.76 0.44
N GLN A 39 8.92 6.10 0.27
CA GLN A 39 10.12 6.87 0.52
C GLN A 39 10.51 6.82 2.00
N ILE A 40 9.53 7.05 2.89
CA ILE A 40 9.76 6.96 4.34
C ILE A 40 10.21 5.55 4.72
N ILE A 41 9.57 4.49 4.20
CA ILE A 41 9.96 3.11 4.52
C ILE A 41 11.37 2.83 3.97
N SER A 42 11.69 3.24 2.75
CA SER A 42 13.01 3.06 2.13
C SER A 42 14.11 3.76 2.93
N ASP A 43 13.87 5.02 3.33
CA ASP A 43 14.83 5.80 4.13
C ASP A 43 15.06 5.19 5.51
N THR A 44 14.02 4.60 6.11
CA THR A 44 14.14 4.04 7.47
C THR A 44 14.61 2.59 7.51
N THR A 45 14.33 1.81 6.46
CA THR A 45 14.72 0.39 6.38
C THR A 45 16.01 0.17 5.59
N GLY A 46 16.48 1.17 4.83
CA GLY A 46 17.61 1.03 3.91
C GLY A 46 17.33 0.08 2.74
N TYR A 47 16.07 -0.35 2.55
CA TYR A 47 15.68 -1.31 1.53
C TYR A 47 14.65 -0.68 0.58
N PRO A 48 14.91 -0.65 -0.73
CA PRO A 48 14.00 -0.04 -1.68
C PRO A 48 12.73 -0.88 -1.81
N VAL A 49 11.64 -0.43 -1.18
CA VAL A 49 10.32 -1.10 -1.24
C VAL A 49 9.79 -1.12 -2.67
N SER A 50 9.91 -0.02 -3.40
CA SER A 50 9.68 0.01 -4.85
C SER A 50 10.41 1.20 -5.45
N SER A 51 10.75 1.11 -6.74
CA SER A 51 11.38 2.22 -7.46
C SER A 51 10.35 3.31 -7.76
N ASP A 52 10.75 4.58 -7.78
CA ASP A 52 9.88 5.69 -8.20
C ASP A 52 9.31 5.47 -9.60
N ILE A 53 10.10 4.85 -10.49
CA ILE A 53 9.69 4.46 -11.85
C ILE A 53 8.50 3.50 -11.83
N PHE A 54 8.46 2.58 -10.86
CA PHE A 54 7.35 1.63 -10.73
C PHE A 54 6.03 2.36 -10.39
N VAL A 55 6.09 3.35 -9.51
CA VAL A 55 4.90 4.12 -9.10
C VAL A 55 4.42 5.02 -10.24
N ILE A 56 5.34 5.58 -11.01
CA ILE A 56 5.02 6.35 -12.22
C ILE A 56 4.27 5.45 -13.22
N TRP A 57 4.78 4.24 -13.52
CA TRP A 57 4.09 3.31 -14.41
C TRP A 57 2.72 2.87 -13.88
N LEU A 58 2.59 2.68 -12.57
CA LEU A 58 1.30 2.37 -11.93
C LEU A 58 0.31 3.53 -12.13
N ALA A 59 0.75 4.77 -11.97
CA ALA A 59 -0.07 5.97 -12.23
C ALA A 59 -0.46 6.12 -13.70
N VAL A 60 0.46 5.81 -14.62
CA VAL A 60 0.20 5.82 -16.07
C VAL A 60 -0.84 4.75 -16.44
N CYS A 61 -0.67 3.51 -15.97
CA CYS A 61 -1.64 2.43 -16.22
C CYS A 61 -3.02 2.77 -15.64
N PHE A 62 -3.07 3.34 -14.43
CA PHE A 62 -4.32 3.75 -13.79
C PHE A 62 -5.02 4.89 -14.56
N GLY A 63 -4.27 5.93 -14.93
CA GLY A 63 -4.78 7.10 -15.65
C GLY A 63 -5.26 6.76 -17.06
N LEU A 64 -4.40 6.12 -17.86
CA LEU A 64 -4.72 5.73 -19.24
C LEU A 64 -5.82 4.67 -19.28
N GLY A 65 -5.79 3.69 -18.38
CA GLY A 65 -6.83 2.65 -18.31
C GLY A 65 -8.22 3.25 -18.07
N ARG A 66 -8.32 4.20 -17.13
CA ARG A 66 -9.57 4.95 -16.85
C ARG A 66 -9.99 5.81 -18.03
N GLN A 67 -9.05 6.56 -18.64
CA GLN A 67 -9.36 7.47 -19.74
C GLN A 67 -9.84 6.73 -20.99
N PHE A 68 -9.19 5.61 -21.35
CA PHE A 68 -9.63 4.76 -22.45
C PHE A 68 -10.98 4.09 -22.17
N GLY A 69 -11.23 3.70 -20.92
CA GLY A 69 -12.53 3.12 -20.53
C GLY A 69 -13.69 4.12 -20.62
N VAL A 70 -13.45 5.40 -20.31
CA VAL A 70 -14.46 6.47 -20.47
C VAL A 70 -14.66 6.83 -21.94
N MET A 71 -13.57 6.86 -22.72
CA MET A 71 -13.61 7.19 -24.15
C MET A 71 -14.25 6.08 -25.00
N ALA A 72 -14.21 4.83 -24.53
CA ALA A 72 -14.89 3.69 -25.16
C ALA A 72 -16.42 3.68 -24.96
N SER A 73 -17.05 4.83 -24.61
CA SER A 73 -18.50 4.91 -24.42
C SER A 73 -19.23 4.44 -25.68
N PRO A 74 -20.22 3.53 -25.56
CA PRO A 74 -20.92 3.00 -26.72
C PRO A 74 -21.74 4.12 -27.34
N ASP A 75 -21.41 4.49 -28.56
CA ASP A 75 -22.25 5.41 -29.33
C ASP A 75 -23.59 4.70 -29.57
N LEU A 76 -24.69 5.34 -29.19
CA LEU A 76 -26.05 4.75 -29.16
C LEU A 76 -26.55 4.33 -30.56
N ALA A 77 -25.78 4.57 -31.63
CA ALA A 77 -26.22 4.47 -33.02
C ALA A 77 -25.27 3.71 -33.98
N GLY A 78 -24.20 3.05 -33.54
CA GLY A 78 -23.35 2.32 -34.49
C GLY A 78 -22.27 1.45 -33.86
N TYR A 79 -22.12 0.23 -34.39
CA TYR A 79 -21.03 -0.68 -34.07
C TYR A 79 -19.71 -0.09 -34.59
N ASP A 80 -18.87 0.45 -33.69
CA ASP A 80 -17.55 0.98 -34.03
C ASP A 80 -16.44 0.07 -33.45
N THR A 81 -15.69 -0.58 -34.34
CA THR A 81 -14.53 -1.43 -33.98
C THR A 81 -13.48 -0.65 -33.19
N GLY A 82 -13.40 0.68 -33.34
CA GLY A 82 -12.54 1.53 -32.53
C GLY A 82 -12.88 1.47 -31.04
N SER A 83 -14.16 1.56 -30.68
CA SER A 83 -14.63 1.51 -29.29
C SER A 83 -14.32 0.17 -28.60
N ASP A 84 -14.49 -0.96 -29.30
CA ASP A 84 -14.17 -2.30 -28.80
C ASP A 84 -12.68 -2.47 -28.48
N THR A 85 -11.80 -1.94 -29.34
CA THR A 85 -10.34 -2.00 -29.13
C THR A 85 -9.89 -1.16 -27.94
N LEU A 86 -10.48 0.03 -27.75
CA LEU A 86 -10.21 0.89 -26.59
C LEU A 86 -10.69 0.26 -25.29
N LEU A 87 -11.85 -0.40 -25.30
CA LEU A 87 -12.38 -1.14 -24.15
C LEU A 87 -11.46 -2.30 -23.76
N ALA A 88 -11.02 -3.09 -24.75
CA ALA A 88 -10.08 -4.19 -24.54
C ALA A 88 -8.74 -3.69 -23.96
N LEU A 89 -8.20 -2.60 -24.51
CA LEU A 89 -6.97 -1.98 -24.03
C LEU A 89 -7.12 -1.45 -22.60
N SER A 90 -8.25 -0.79 -22.29
CA SER A 90 -8.60 -0.35 -20.93
C SER A 90 -8.62 -1.53 -19.95
N GLY A 91 -9.24 -2.65 -20.34
CA GLY A 91 -9.28 -3.88 -19.54
C GLY A 91 -7.90 -4.44 -19.25
N ILE A 92 -7.01 -4.50 -20.25
CA ILE A 92 -5.63 -4.98 -20.10
C ILE A 92 -4.83 -4.04 -19.17
N LEU A 93 -4.95 -2.73 -19.35
CA LEU A 93 -4.28 -1.75 -18.48
C LEU A 93 -4.78 -1.82 -17.04
N SER A 94 -6.09 -2.02 -16.85
CA SER A 94 -6.69 -2.19 -15.52
C SER A 94 -6.18 -3.46 -14.83
N LEU A 95 -6.10 -4.57 -15.57
CA LEU A 95 -5.52 -5.82 -15.06
C LEU A 95 -4.04 -5.63 -14.69
N ALA A 96 -3.25 -5.01 -15.55
CA ALA A 96 -1.85 -4.70 -15.28
C ALA A 96 -1.70 -3.83 -14.01
N CYS A 97 -2.55 -2.80 -13.86
CA CYS A 97 -2.59 -1.97 -12.65
C CYS A 97 -2.87 -2.79 -11.39
N GLY A 98 -3.83 -3.73 -11.45
CA GLY A 98 -4.13 -4.65 -10.35
C GLY A 98 -2.93 -5.52 -9.96
N VAL A 99 -2.25 -6.11 -10.95
CA VAL A 99 -1.03 -6.91 -10.72
C VAL A 99 0.07 -6.05 -10.08
N MET A 100 0.27 -4.81 -10.54
CA MET A 100 1.24 -3.91 -9.95
C MET A 100 0.92 -3.58 -8.48
N TYR A 101 -0.35 -3.37 -8.14
CA TYR A 101 -0.74 -3.19 -6.74
C TYR A 101 -0.41 -4.41 -5.87
N ILE A 102 -0.65 -5.62 -6.39
CA ILE A 102 -0.31 -6.88 -5.71
C ILE A 102 1.21 -6.98 -5.50
N VAL A 103 1.99 -6.76 -6.56
CA VAL A 103 3.47 -6.80 -6.49
C VAL A 103 4.00 -5.81 -5.46
N TRP A 104 3.46 -4.59 -5.45
CA TRP A 104 3.84 -3.60 -4.46
C TRP A 104 3.50 -4.05 -3.04
N ALA A 105 2.31 -4.62 -2.83
CA ALA A 105 1.89 -5.10 -1.52
C ALA A 105 2.80 -6.22 -1.00
N PHE A 106 3.25 -7.14 -1.87
CA PHE A 106 4.23 -8.16 -1.49
C PHE A 106 5.59 -7.57 -1.14
N LYS A 107 6.07 -6.58 -1.91
CA LYS A 107 7.34 -5.90 -1.58
C LYS A 107 7.26 -5.14 -0.26
N ALA A 108 6.16 -4.43 -0.01
CA ALA A 108 5.93 -3.75 1.26
C ALA A 108 5.86 -4.74 2.43
N ARG A 109 5.20 -5.89 2.26
CA ARG A 109 5.19 -6.97 3.25
C ARG A 109 6.59 -7.48 3.56
N ALA A 110 7.43 -7.70 2.55
CA ALA A 110 8.81 -8.17 2.75
C ALA A 110 9.63 -7.14 3.53
N ALA A 111 9.53 -5.85 3.17
CA ALA A 111 10.22 -4.77 3.87
C ALA A 111 9.76 -4.64 5.34
N LEU A 112 8.45 -4.70 5.59
CA LEU A 112 7.89 -4.65 6.95
C LEU A 112 8.34 -5.86 7.80
N ARG A 113 8.39 -7.06 7.22
CA ARG A 113 8.85 -8.26 7.92
C ARG A 113 10.34 -8.16 8.25
N HIS A 114 11.16 -7.69 7.32
CA HIS A 114 12.58 -7.44 7.56
C HIS A 114 12.80 -6.44 8.68
N TYR A 115 12.03 -5.34 8.69
CA TYR A 115 12.10 -4.33 9.72
C TYR A 115 11.65 -4.86 11.10
N ALA A 116 10.52 -5.59 11.15
CA ALA A 116 10.02 -6.18 12.38
C ALA A 116 11.00 -7.20 12.97
N LEU A 117 11.62 -8.02 12.12
CA LEU A 117 12.59 -9.04 12.55
C LEU A 117 13.91 -8.42 13.01
N ASN A 118 14.45 -7.45 12.25
CA ASN A 118 15.76 -6.88 12.55
C ASN A 118 15.73 -5.90 13.74
N THR A 119 14.66 -5.12 13.87
CA THR A 119 14.55 -4.09 14.91
C THR A 119 13.87 -4.62 16.19
N PHE A 120 12.85 -5.47 16.05
CA PHE A 120 12.03 -5.92 17.19
C PHE A 120 12.16 -7.40 17.52
N ARG A 121 12.89 -8.18 16.71
CA ARG A 121 12.93 -9.66 16.76
C ARG A 121 11.54 -10.30 16.83
N PHE A 122 10.56 -9.67 16.20
CA PHE A 122 9.18 -10.11 16.18
C PHE A 122 8.81 -10.54 14.76
N ASP A 123 8.25 -11.75 14.60
CA ASP A 123 7.75 -12.21 13.31
C ASP A 123 6.32 -11.69 13.10
N LEU A 124 6.19 -10.63 12.29
CA LEU A 124 4.90 -10.08 11.94
C LEU A 124 4.16 -11.09 11.04
N ARG A 125 3.14 -11.73 11.60
CA ARG A 125 2.34 -12.78 10.95
C ARG A 125 1.36 -12.20 9.92
N MET A 126 1.88 -11.63 8.82
CA MET A 126 1.07 -11.15 7.70
C MET A 126 0.63 -12.31 6.81
N ASN A 127 -0.67 -12.42 6.54
CA ASN A 127 -1.22 -13.47 5.67
C ASN A 127 -1.11 -13.05 4.19
N ALA A 128 -0.59 -13.95 3.34
CA ALA A 128 -0.42 -13.69 1.90
C ALA A 128 -1.77 -13.54 1.19
N PHE A 129 -2.77 -14.32 1.61
CA PHE A 129 -4.12 -14.28 1.05
C PHE A 129 -4.75 -12.88 1.17
N TRP A 130 -4.68 -12.29 2.37
CA TRP A 130 -5.19 -10.94 2.61
C TRP A 130 -4.38 -9.86 1.88
N THR A 131 -3.10 -10.11 1.63
CA THR A 131 -2.25 -9.21 0.84
C THR A 131 -2.73 -9.16 -0.61
N VAL A 132 -3.15 -10.26 -1.20
CA VAL A 132 -3.69 -10.28 -2.58
C VAL A 132 -5.10 -9.69 -2.64
N ALA A 133 -5.97 -10.05 -1.67
CA ALA A 133 -7.36 -9.62 -1.67
C ALA A 133 -7.52 -8.11 -1.43
N PHE A 134 -6.72 -7.53 -0.52
CA PHE A 134 -6.86 -6.14 -0.08
C PHE A 134 -5.66 -5.25 -0.44
N ASN A 135 -4.56 -5.82 -0.97
CA ASN A 135 -3.40 -5.09 -1.48
C ASN A 135 -2.92 -3.99 -0.51
N VAL A 136 -2.93 -2.74 -0.97
CA VAL A 136 -2.45 -1.57 -0.22
C VAL A 136 -3.23 -1.38 1.09
N PHE A 137 -4.53 -1.66 1.12
CA PHE A 137 -5.34 -1.52 2.34
C PHE A 137 -4.89 -2.45 3.46
N TYR A 138 -4.54 -3.69 3.11
CA TYR A 138 -4.03 -4.65 4.10
C TYR A 138 -2.67 -4.21 4.64
N ILE A 139 -1.79 -3.70 3.78
CA ILE A 139 -0.49 -3.17 4.21
C ILE A 139 -0.68 -1.99 5.16
N THR A 140 -1.55 -1.03 4.83
CA THR A 140 -1.86 0.11 5.72
C THR A 140 -2.42 -0.35 7.06
N TRP A 141 -3.31 -1.35 7.05
CA TRP A 141 -3.85 -1.94 8.27
C TRP A 141 -2.77 -2.63 9.10
N CYS A 142 -1.90 -3.44 8.49
CA CYS A 142 -0.79 -4.10 9.18
C CYS A 142 0.20 -3.11 9.79
N ILE A 143 0.48 -2.00 9.10
CA ILE A 143 1.31 -0.91 9.64
C ILE A 143 0.66 -0.28 10.87
N ASN A 144 -0.66 -0.09 10.84
CA ASN A 144 -1.40 0.50 11.96
C ASN A 144 -1.56 -0.46 13.16
N ASP A 145 -1.59 -1.77 12.92
CA ASP A 145 -1.68 -2.80 13.97
C ASP A 145 -0.32 -3.14 14.60
N MET A 146 0.78 -2.91 13.87
CA MET A 146 2.15 -3.15 14.33
C MET A 146 2.50 -2.59 15.74
N PRO A 147 2.16 -1.34 16.12
CA PRO A 147 2.49 -0.82 17.45
C PRO A 147 1.72 -1.53 18.58
N GLN A 148 0.48 -1.95 18.33
CA GLN A 148 -0.30 -2.72 19.30
C GLN A 148 0.21 -4.16 19.44
N ALA A 149 0.58 -4.79 18.32
CA ALA A 149 1.19 -6.12 18.32
C ALA A 149 2.53 -6.12 19.09
N LEU A 150 3.35 -5.08 18.91
CA LEU A 150 4.60 -4.90 19.67
C LEU A 150 4.35 -4.66 21.16
N ALA A 151 3.35 -3.85 21.52
CA ALA A 151 2.98 -3.62 22.92
C ALA A 151 2.57 -4.94 23.60
N LYS A 152 1.72 -5.74 22.95
CA LYS A 152 1.32 -7.06 23.45
C LYS A 152 2.52 -8.00 23.58
N HIS A 153 3.39 -8.05 22.56
CA HIS A 153 4.59 -8.89 22.61
C HIS A 153 5.54 -8.49 23.75
N ARG A 154 5.72 -7.19 24.00
CA ARG A 154 6.53 -6.67 25.13
C ARG A 154 5.94 -7.00 26.49
N ILE A 155 4.62 -6.93 26.64
CA ILE A 155 3.92 -7.30 27.88
C ILE A 155 4.06 -8.80 28.15
N ILE A 156 3.90 -9.64 27.12
CA ILE A 156 4.00 -11.10 27.25
C ILE A 156 5.44 -11.56 27.50
N HIS A 157 6.45 -10.87 26.93
CA HIS A 157 7.86 -11.17 27.12
C HIS A 157 8.56 -10.36 28.23
N GLY A 158 7.82 -9.59 29.04
CA GLY A 158 8.32 -9.04 30.31
C GLY A 158 9.40 -7.96 30.23
N GLN A 159 9.44 -7.12 29.18
CA GLN A 159 10.26 -5.89 29.27
C GLN A 159 9.48 -4.82 30.05
N VAL A 160 9.85 -4.68 31.33
CA VAL A 160 9.37 -3.67 32.27
C VAL A 160 9.45 -2.26 31.63
N PRO A 161 8.42 -1.40 31.79
CA PRO A 161 8.52 -0.01 31.39
C PRO A 161 9.61 0.65 32.24
N VAL A 162 10.67 1.18 31.62
CA VAL A 162 11.58 2.09 32.32
C VAL A 162 10.75 3.35 32.64
N PRO A 163 10.57 3.72 33.92
CA PRO A 163 9.81 4.91 34.30
C PRO A 163 10.49 6.15 33.73
N PRO A 164 9.74 7.23 33.42
CA PRO A 164 10.34 8.51 33.13
C PRO A 164 11.11 8.97 34.36
N GLU A 165 12.41 9.15 34.19
CA GLU A 165 13.32 9.68 35.20
C GLU A 165 12.92 11.13 35.46
N SER A 166 12.56 11.40 36.72
CA SER A 166 12.12 12.69 37.26
C SER A 166 13.24 13.72 37.31
#